data_AF-A0A4Y4BCE3-F1
#
_entry.id   AF-A0A4Y4BCE3-F1
#
_cell.length_a   1.000
_cell.length_b   1.000
_cell.length_c   1.000
_cell.angle_alpha   90.00
_cell.angle_beta   90.00
_cell.angle_gamma   90.00
#
_symmetry.space_group_name_H-M   'P 1'
#
loop_
_entity.id
_entity.type
_entity.pdbx_description
1 polymer ?
#
loop_
_entity_poly.entity_id
_entity_poly.type
_entity_poly.pdbx_seq_one_letter_code
_entity_poly.pdbx_strand_id
1 'polypeptide(L)'
;MVISSDMAAADRLISRLNELDSVVDFTSTTSQLPQNVRDHALRGVAIQGLSTFELFVRERGLEWAAHMTNARIPATRLAGGTVSYSDRIVKTLPRRFQDLEDKDRHQLVGDLSQTLASFSTGSLVGHDLFFAWTGSNIQTSDIDEMVKLLGAERGWGDLTAIWKIVDPRFPGNTSAESTMRSFASLRHTMAHNADAPVDPISISAVTRSVRLIALLVDVCVSETIACVCRGEPIPSKVGSTITVRAIRRDGKNWPETAPGVQRARRRHADLETALTEALLQARKHRGEIAVAYDGYEIVDWRAAV
;
A
#
# COMPACT_ATOMS: atom_id res chain seq x y z
N MET A 1 18.19 1.17 14.41
CA MET A 1 17.33 0.01 14.10
C MET A 1 17.80 -0.55 12.77
N VAL A 2 18.48 -1.69 12.76
CA VAL A 2 18.93 -2.33 11.52
C VAL A 2 17.70 -2.96 10.88
N ILE A 3 17.18 -2.34 9.83
CA ILE A 3 16.07 -2.90 9.06
C ILE A 3 16.63 -4.12 8.34
N SER A 4 16.16 -5.32 8.70
CA SER A 4 16.47 -6.54 7.94
C SER A 4 16.03 -6.32 6.49
N SER A 5 16.97 -6.44 5.55
CA SER A 5 16.72 -6.23 4.12
C SER A 5 15.73 -7.24 3.52
N ASP A 6 15.38 -8.29 4.26
CA ASP A 6 14.62 -9.44 3.76
C ASP A 6 13.10 -9.35 4.04
N MET A 7 12.64 -8.37 4.83
CA MET A 7 11.20 -8.20 5.10
C MET A 7 10.48 -7.56 3.90
N ALA A 8 9.21 -7.89 3.65
CA ALA A 8 8.42 -7.22 2.63
C ALA A 8 7.98 -5.81 3.10
N ALA A 9 7.69 -4.90 2.16
CA ALA A 9 7.22 -3.55 2.49
C ALA A 9 5.91 -3.56 3.30
N ALA A 10 5.02 -4.51 3.02
CA ALA A 10 3.80 -4.70 3.80
C ALA A 10 4.10 -5.06 5.27
N ASP A 11 5.06 -5.95 5.52
CA ASP A 11 5.44 -6.34 6.90
C ASP A 11 6.03 -5.15 7.66
N ARG A 12 6.89 -4.37 7.01
CA ARG A 12 7.46 -3.14 7.60
C ARG A 12 6.37 -2.11 7.91
N LEU A 13 5.39 -1.95 7.04
CA LEU A 13 4.24 -1.10 7.28
C LEU A 13 3.45 -1.58 8.50
N ILE A 14 3.07 -2.86 8.57
CA ILE A 14 2.31 -3.42 9.69
C ILE A 14 3.06 -3.24 11.00
N SER A 15 4.37 -3.50 11.03
CA SER A 15 5.21 -3.26 12.23
C SER A 15 5.13 -1.82 12.71
N ARG A 16 5.32 -0.84 11.81
CA ARG A 16 5.24 0.60 12.14
C ARG A 16 3.85 1.00 12.65
N LEU A 17 2.79 0.47 12.03
CA LEU A 17 1.43 0.77 12.47
C LEU A 17 1.13 0.18 13.85
N ASN A 18 1.64 -1.02 14.16
CA ASN A 18 1.49 -1.62 15.49
C ASN A 18 2.26 -0.82 16.56
N GLU A 19 3.42 -0.26 16.22
CA GLU A 19 4.14 0.67 17.10
C GLU A 19 3.31 1.94 17.36
N LEU A 20 2.68 2.52 16.32
CA LEU A 20 1.79 3.67 16.49
C LEU A 20 0.54 3.34 17.32
N ASP A 21 -0.07 2.17 17.10
CA ASP A 21 -1.21 1.68 17.88
C ASP A 21 -0.81 1.54 19.37
N SER A 22 0.41 1.05 19.67
CA SER A 22 0.91 0.96 21.05
C SER A 22 1.05 2.32 21.75
N VAL A 23 1.37 3.39 21.00
CA VAL A 23 1.41 4.76 21.54
C VAL A 23 -0.01 5.22 21.89
N VAL A 24 -0.98 4.98 21.00
CA VAL A 24 -2.39 5.31 21.26
C VAL A 24 -2.89 4.57 22.51
N ASP A 25 -2.64 3.26 22.59
CA ASP A 25 -3.04 2.45 23.74
C ASP A 25 -2.39 2.93 25.04
N PHE A 26 -1.09 3.23 25.02
CA PHE A 26 -0.38 3.78 26.18
C PHE A 26 -0.97 5.12 26.66
N THR A 27 -1.29 6.01 25.73
CA THR A 27 -1.86 7.33 26.04
C THR A 27 -3.28 7.25 26.61
N SER A 28 -4.04 6.22 26.24
CA SER A 28 -5.41 5.99 26.71
C SER A 28 -5.47 5.29 28.07
N THR A 29 -4.54 4.38 28.35
CA THR A 29 -4.51 3.56 29.58
C THR A 29 -3.81 4.26 30.74
N THR A 30 -2.87 5.16 30.47
CA THR A 30 -2.09 5.83 31.50
C THR A 30 -2.80 7.10 31.99
N SER A 31 -3.46 7.00 33.15
CA SER A 31 -4.22 8.08 33.78
C SER A 31 -3.36 9.23 34.34
N GLN A 32 -2.07 9.01 34.54
CA GLN A 32 -1.14 9.98 35.14
C GLN A 32 -0.42 10.89 34.13
N LEU A 33 -0.61 10.68 32.82
CA LEU A 33 0.02 11.51 31.79
C LEU A 33 -0.57 12.93 31.80
N PRO A 34 0.27 13.98 31.89
CA PRO A 34 -0.19 15.35 31.65
C PRO A 34 -0.85 15.48 30.27
N GLN A 35 -1.96 16.23 30.18
CA GLN A 35 -2.75 16.33 28.95
C GLN A 35 -1.94 16.85 27.77
N ASN A 36 -1.05 17.82 27.99
CA ASN A 36 -0.16 18.34 26.96
C ASN A 36 0.79 17.28 26.39
N VAL A 37 1.27 16.35 27.21
CA VAL A 37 2.12 15.23 26.77
C VAL A 37 1.29 14.23 25.97
N ARG A 38 0.06 13.93 26.41
CA ARG A 38 -0.90 13.09 25.69
C ARG A 38 -1.19 13.65 24.30
N ASP A 39 -1.55 14.93 24.23
CA ASP A 39 -1.88 15.61 22.97
C ASP A 39 -0.67 15.65 22.02
N HIS A 40 0.53 15.88 22.55
CA HIS A 40 1.75 15.85 21.76
C HIS A 40 2.03 14.46 21.17
N ALA A 41 1.88 13.40 21.97
CA ALA A 41 2.06 12.02 21.50
C ALA A 41 1.04 11.66 20.40
N LEU A 42 -0.22 12.00 20.60
CA LEU A 42 -1.31 11.74 19.64
C LEU A 42 -1.16 12.54 18.34
N ARG A 43 -0.69 13.80 18.41
CA ARG A 43 -0.29 14.56 17.21
C ARG A 43 0.84 13.87 16.46
N GLY A 44 1.83 13.35 17.19
CA GLY A 44 2.91 12.54 16.63
C GLY A 44 2.37 11.36 15.82
N VAL A 45 1.39 10.62 16.36
CA VAL A 45 0.72 9.51 15.66
C VAL A 45 0.05 9.97 14.36
N ALA A 46 -0.69 11.09 14.39
CA ALA A 46 -1.34 11.64 13.20
C ALA A 46 -0.33 11.95 12.08
N ILE A 47 0.79 12.58 12.46
CA ILE A 47 1.83 12.99 11.52
C ILE A 47 2.55 11.76 10.96
N GLN A 48 2.90 10.81 11.83
CA GLN A 48 3.61 9.59 11.44
C GLN A 48 2.76 8.63 10.61
N GLY A 49 1.42 8.67 10.73
CA GLY A 49 0.53 7.84 9.92
C GLY A 49 0.72 8.06 8.41
N LEU A 50 0.72 9.32 7.95
CA LEU A 50 0.95 9.63 6.53
C LEU A 50 2.39 9.32 6.11
N SER A 51 3.39 9.67 6.93
CA SER A 51 4.79 9.36 6.66
C SER A 51 5.03 7.86 6.51
N THR A 52 4.34 7.05 7.32
CA THR A 52 4.39 5.59 7.28
C THR A 52 3.76 5.05 5.99
N PHE A 53 2.65 5.64 5.53
CA PHE A 53 2.05 5.33 4.22
C PHE A 53 2.97 5.70 3.04
N GLU A 54 3.58 6.89 3.07
CA GLU A 54 4.52 7.34 2.04
C GLU A 54 5.73 6.41 1.92
N LEU A 55 6.27 6.01 3.07
CA LEU A 55 7.38 5.07 3.12
C LEU A 55 6.98 3.69 2.58
N PHE A 56 5.77 3.22 2.90
CA PHE A 56 5.22 2.00 2.31
C PHE A 56 5.15 2.09 0.79
N VAL A 57 4.56 3.16 0.22
CA VAL A 57 4.45 3.31 -1.24
C VAL A 57 5.83 3.33 -1.90
N ARG A 58 6.82 3.97 -1.27
CA ARG A 58 8.21 3.99 -1.77
C ARG A 58 8.86 2.61 -1.75
N GLU A 59 8.80 1.92 -0.62
CA GLU A 59 9.39 0.58 -0.45
C GLU A 59 8.70 -0.44 -1.37
N ARG A 60 7.36 -0.37 -1.44
CA ARG A 60 6.56 -1.26 -2.26
C ARG A 60 6.70 -0.95 -3.76
N GLY A 61 6.88 0.32 -4.12
CA GLY A 61 7.21 0.73 -5.49
C GLY A 61 8.50 0.12 -6.01
N LEU A 62 9.52 -0.03 -5.16
CA LEU A 62 10.76 -0.75 -5.51
C LEU A 62 10.48 -2.24 -5.77
N GLU A 63 9.68 -2.89 -4.92
CA GLU A 63 9.30 -4.29 -5.09
C GLU A 63 8.49 -4.50 -6.39
N TRP A 64 7.54 -3.62 -6.68
CA TRP A 64 6.77 -3.63 -7.93
C TRP A 64 7.66 -3.44 -9.17
N ALA A 65 8.57 -2.46 -9.14
CA ALA A 65 9.52 -2.21 -10.22
C ALA A 65 10.43 -3.43 -10.45
N ALA A 66 10.97 -4.00 -9.38
CA ALA A 66 11.79 -5.21 -9.43
C ALA A 66 11.01 -6.40 -10.02
N HIS A 67 9.74 -6.55 -9.64
CA HIS A 67 8.89 -7.60 -10.20
C HIS A 67 8.67 -7.42 -11.72
N MET A 68 8.42 -6.20 -12.18
CA MET A 68 8.30 -5.90 -13.62
C MET A 68 9.60 -6.22 -14.38
N THR A 69 10.76 -5.85 -13.81
CA THR A 69 12.08 -6.19 -14.38
C THR A 69 12.29 -7.70 -14.47
N ASN A 70 11.99 -8.43 -13.38
CA ASN A 70 12.18 -9.88 -13.30
C ASN A 70 11.26 -10.65 -14.24
N ALA A 71 10.06 -10.12 -14.52
CA ALA A 71 9.13 -10.69 -15.49
C ALA A 71 9.60 -10.53 -16.95
N ARG A 72 10.63 -9.70 -17.21
CA ARG A 72 11.21 -9.46 -18.53
C ARG A 72 10.16 -9.05 -19.58
N ILE A 73 9.18 -8.25 -19.17
CA ILE A 73 8.13 -7.79 -20.08
C ILE A 73 8.72 -6.86 -21.15
N PRO A 74 8.32 -6.95 -22.42
CA PRO A 74 8.69 -5.95 -23.41
C PRO A 74 8.01 -4.61 -23.08
N ALA A 75 8.72 -3.49 -23.26
CA ALA A 75 8.20 -2.16 -22.95
C ALA A 75 6.93 -1.79 -23.75
N THR A 76 6.71 -2.42 -24.90
CA THR A 76 5.49 -2.26 -25.73
C THR A 76 4.22 -2.79 -25.06
N ARG A 77 4.32 -3.57 -23.97
CA ARG A 77 3.17 -4.06 -23.19
C ARG A 77 2.77 -3.15 -22.04
N LEU A 78 3.51 -2.07 -21.80
CA LEU A 78 3.15 -1.09 -20.79
C LEU A 78 1.81 -0.42 -21.13
N ALA A 79 0.93 -0.30 -20.13
CA ALA A 79 -0.34 0.39 -20.28
C ALA A 79 -0.11 1.86 -20.62
N GLY A 80 -0.80 2.41 -21.61
CA GLY A 80 -0.54 3.78 -22.08
C GLY A 80 0.83 3.99 -22.77
N GLY A 81 1.59 2.91 -23.02
CA GLY A 81 2.86 2.93 -23.72
C GLY A 81 4.01 3.57 -22.94
N THR A 82 5.22 3.52 -23.52
CA THR A 82 6.45 4.04 -22.90
C THR A 82 6.42 5.56 -22.68
N VAL A 83 5.62 6.30 -23.45
CA VAL A 83 5.44 7.75 -23.32
C VAL A 83 4.86 8.10 -21.95
N SER A 84 3.79 7.44 -21.52
CA SER A 84 3.15 7.70 -20.22
C SER A 84 4.10 7.46 -19.04
N TYR A 85 4.94 6.43 -19.13
CA TYR A 85 5.96 6.12 -18.12
C TYR A 85 7.14 7.11 -18.15
N SER A 86 7.54 7.56 -19.33
CA SER A 86 8.55 8.61 -19.50
C SER A 86 8.09 9.93 -18.90
N ASP A 87 6.85 10.33 -19.18
CA ASP A 87 6.23 11.53 -18.62
C ASP A 87 6.14 11.44 -17.09
N ARG A 88 5.80 10.26 -16.56
CA ARG A 88 5.80 10.01 -15.12
C ARG A 88 7.18 10.22 -14.50
N ILE A 89 8.22 9.67 -15.11
CA ILE A 89 9.61 9.86 -14.66
C ILE A 89 9.96 11.35 -14.65
N VAL A 90 9.73 12.06 -15.75
CA VAL A 90 10.09 13.48 -15.87
C VAL A 90 9.38 14.30 -14.79
N LYS A 91 8.11 13.97 -14.52
CA LYS A 91 7.31 14.60 -13.49
C LYS A 91 7.87 14.36 -12.08
N THR A 92 8.28 13.14 -11.74
CA THR A 92 8.68 12.75 -10.36
C THR A 92 10.18 12.90 -10.07
N LEU A 93 11.02 12.93 -11.10
CA LEU A 93 12.48 13.01 -10.98
C LEU A 93 12.99 14.21 -10.16
N PRO A 94 12.50 15.46 -10.33
CA PRO A 94 13.03 16.60 -9.59
C PRO A 94 12.94 16.42 -8.08
N ARG A 95 11.82 15.87 -7.59
CA ARG A 95 11.61 15.59 -6.17
C ARG A 95 12.58 14.51 -5.67
N ARG A 96 12.71 13.41 -6.42
CA ARG A 96 13.64 12.33 -6.06
C ARG A 96 15.09 12.80 -6.01
N PHE A 97 15.48 13.66 -6.95
CA PHE A 97 16.82 14.23 -7.01
C PHE A 97 17.13 15.14 -5.82
N GLN A 98 16.13 15.91 -5.35
CA GLN A 98 16.23 16.75 -4.14
C GLN A 98 16.34 15.93 -2.85
N ASP A 99 15.67 14.76 -2.79
CA ASP A 99 15.64 13.90 -1.61
C ASP A 99 16.92 13.05 -1.44
N LEU A 100 17.81 13.02 -2.45
CA LEU A 100 19.06 12.27 -2.41
C LEU A 100 20.25 13.17 -2.06
N GLU A 101 21.20 12.58 -1.32
CA GLU A 101 22.53 13.17 -1.14
C GLU A 101 23.28 13.23 -2.48
N ASP A 102 24.19 14.20 -2.61
CA ASP A 102 24.95 14.41 -3.85
C ASP A 102 25.66 13.14 -4.34
N LYS A 103 26.15 12.33 -3.39
CA LYS A 103 26.84 11.08 -3.68
C LYS A 103 25.94 10.00 -4.29
N ASP A 104 24.62 10.04 -4.10
CA ASP A 104 23.71 8.99 -4.57
C ASP A 104 23.03 9.36 -5.90
N ARG A 105 23.13 10.64 -6.32
CA ARG A 105 22.50 11.14 -7.55
C ARG A 105 23.03 10.49 -8.82
N HIS A 106 24.31 10.12 -8.85
CA HIS A 106 24.90 9.45 -10.02
C HIS A 106 24.30 8.05 -10.23
N GLN A 107 24.02 7.32 -9.15
CA GLN A 107 23.36 6.01 -9.21
C GLN A 107 21.95 6.15 -9.78
N LEU A 108 21.18 7.13 -9.30
CA LEU A 108 19.84 7.43 -9.85
C LEU A 108 19.88 7.68 -11.36
N VAL A 109 20.82 8.49 -11.83
CA VAL A 109 20.97 8.77 -13.28
C VAL A 109 21.36 7.51 -14.06
N GLY A 110 22.21 6.66 -13.49
CA GLY A 110 22.57 5.37 -14.07
C GLY A 110 21.37 4.44 -14.23
N ASP A 111 20.61 4.23 -13.16
CA ASP A 111 19.43 3.36 -13.13
C ASP A 111 18.32 3.88 -14.06
N LEU A 112 18.14 5.20 -14.11
CA LEU A 112 17.22 5.83 -15.03
C LEU A 112 17.64 5.64 -16.49
N SER A 113 18.94 5.78 -16.78
CA SER A 113 19.46 5.59 -18.14
C SER A 113 19.20 4.16 -18.64
N GLN A 114 19.36 3.16 -17.77
CA GLN A 114 19.03 1.76 -18.09
C GLN A 114 17.53 1.59 -18.37
N THR A 115 16.68 2.19 -17.54
CA THR A 115 15.23 2.18 -17.71
C THR A 115 14.82 2.79 -19.05
N LEU A 116 15.31 4.00 -19.37
CA LEU A 116 14.98 4.69 -20.60
C LEU A 116 15.51 3.96 -21.85
N ALA A 117 16.72 3.40 -21.78
CA ALA A 117 17.26 2.59 -22.86
C ALA A 117 16.35 1.36 -23.12
N SER A 118 15.86 0.72 -22.06
CA SER A 118 15.00 -0.47 -22.15
C SER A 118 13.67 -0.22 -22.88
N PHE A 119 13.18 1.03 -22.92
CA PHE A 119 11.99 1.39 -23.69
C PHE A 119 12.14 1.17 -25.21
N SER A 120 13.38 1.08 -25.71
CA SER A 120 13.67 0.93 -27.14
C SER A 120 14.38 -0.38 -27.51
N THR A 121 15.00 -1.09 -26.55
CA THR A 121 15.98 -2.15 -26.85
C THR A 121 15.59 -3.55 -26.40
N GLY A 122 14.47 -3.75 -25.69
CA GLY A 122 14.00 -5.10 -25.35
C GLY A 122 13.11 -5.18 -24.12
N SER A 123 13.56 -5.97 -23.14
CA SER A 123 12.86 -6.18 -21.87
C SER A 123 12.97 -4.95 -20.98
N LEU A 124 11.83 -4.53 -20.45
CA LEU A 124 11.72 -3.42 -19.53
C LEU A 124 12.62 -3.64 -18.29
N VAL A 125 13.38 -2.60 -17.97
CA VAL A 125 13.95 -2.41 -16.64
C VAL A 125 13.03 -1.46 -15.90
N GLY A 126 12.32 -1.94 -14.89
CA GLY A 126 11.42 -1.15 -14.07
C GLY A 126 12.18 -0.23 -13.12
N HIS A 127 11.57 0.92 -12.79
CA HIS A 127 12.14 1.92 -11.89
C HIS A 127 11.10 2.37 -10.85
N ASP A 128 11.54 2.65 -9.62
CA ASP A 128 10.66 3.15 -8.55
C ASP A 128 9.97 4.48 -8.87
N LEU A 129 10.53 5.28 -9.79
CA LEU A 129 9.97 6.57 -10.23
C LEU A 129 8.60 6.44 -10.91
N PHE A 130 8.24 5.25 -11.40
CA PHE A 130 6.88 4.96 -11.88
C PHE A 130 5.84 5.17 -10.77
N PHE A 131 6.23 4.89 -9.52
CA PHE A 131 5.38 4.91 -8.33
C PHE A 131 5.76 6.06 -7.36
N ALA A 132 6.65 6.96 -7.78
CA ALA A 132 7.00 8.14 -6.99
C ALA A 132 5.95 9.26 -7.15
N TRP A 133 6.04 10.30 -6.32
CA TRP A 133 5.17 11.49 -6.36
C TRP A 133 5.99 12.78 -6.39
N THR A 134 5.35 13.90 -6.70
CA THR A 134 6.03 15.19 -6.94
C THR A 134 6.15 16.09 -5.72
N GLY A 135 5.11 16.08 -4.87
CA GLY A 135 5.04 16.97 -3.71
C GLY A 135 5.90 16.50 -2.54
N SER A 136 5.99 17.34 -1.51
CA SER A 136 6.58 16.96 -0.22
C SER A 136 5.77 15.89 0.50
N ASN A 137 4.48 15.75 0.15
CA ASN A 137 3.59 14.71 0.64
C ASN A 137 2.78 14.10 -0.49
N ILE A 138 2.48 12.82 -0.36
CA ILE A 138 1.64 12.11 -1.32
C ILE A 138 0.19 12.62 -1.27
N GLN A 139 -0.38 12.91 -2.43
CA GLN A 139 -1.76 13.40 -2.59
C GLN A 139 -2.65 12.32 -3.20
N THR A 140 -3.97 12.53 -3.16
CA THR A 140 -4.91 11.61 -3.80
C THR A 140 -4.72 11.51 -5.31
N SER A 141 -4.32 12.61 -5.95
CA SER A 141 -3.99 12.63 -7.37
C SER A 141 -2.77 11.77 -7.70
N ASP A 142 -1.78 11.71 -6.81
CA ASP A 142 -0.58 10.89 -7.05
C ASP A 142 -0.94 9.41 -7.09
N ILE A 143 -1.79 8.92 -6.18
CA ILE A 143 -2.27 7.54 -6.16
C ILE A 143 -3.14 7.23 -7.38
N ASP A 144 -4.05 8.15 -7.76
CA ASP A 144 -4.89 7.98 -8.94
C ASP A 144 -4.05 7.84 -10.21
N GLU A 145 -3.03 8.70 -10.36
CA GLU A 145 -2.09 8.64 -11.48
C GLU A 145 -1.23 7.35 -11.46
N MET A 146 -0.76 6.89 -10.31
CA MET A 146 -0.01 5.63 -10.20
C MET A 146 -0.83 4.44 -10.67
N VAL A 147 -2.08 4.33 -10.21
CA VAL A 147 -2.97 3.22 -10.54
C VAL A 147 -3.38 3.28 -12.02
N LYS A 148 -3.67 4.48 -12.54
CA LYS A 148 -4.01 4.68 -13.96
C LYS A 148 -2.83 4.46 -14.91
N LEU A 149 -1.61 4.77 -14.49
CA LEU A 149 -0.39 4.49 -15.27
C LEU A 149 -0.30 2.99 -15.62
N LEU A 150 -0.75 2.12 -14.71
CA LEU A 150 -0.79 0.68 -14.91
C LEU A 150 -2.04 0.20 -15.65
N GLY A 151 -2.92 1.08 -16.13
CA GLY A 151 -4.12 0.72 -16.88
C GLY A 151 -5.37 0.40 -16.06
N ALA A 152 -5.37 0.65 -14.74
CA ALA A 152 -6.61 0.64 -13.94
C ALA A 152 -7.36 1.98 -14.12
N GLU A 153 -8.12 2.06 -15.21
CA GLU A 153 -8.75 3.29 -15.72
C GLU A 153 -9.63 4.03 -14.70
N ARG A 154 -10.26 3.31 -13.77
CA ARG A 154 -11.18 3.90 -12.79
C ARG A 154 -10.47 4.46 -11.55
N GLY A 155 -9.16 4.21 -11.39
CA GLY A 155 -8.35 4.71 -10.28
C GLY A 155 -8.99 4.44 -8.92
N TRP A 156 -9.37 5.52 -8.20
CA TRP A 156 -10.09 5.43 -6.91
C TRP A 156 -11.37 4.60 -6.94
N GLY A 157 -12.03 4.49 -8.09
CA GLY A 157 -13.22 3.65 -8.28
C GLY A 157 -12.92 2.15 -8.14
N ASP A 158 -11.75 1.70 -8.60
CA ASP A 158 -11.31 0.32 -8.41
C ASP A 158 -10.83 0.07 -6.99
N LEU A 159 -10.09 1.01 -6.37
CA LEU A 159 -9.71 0.92 -4.95
C LEU A 159 -10.94 0.81 -4.04
N THR A 160 -11.98 1.60 -4.31
CA THR A 160 -13.24 1.53 -3.56
C THR A 160 -13.99 0.22 -3.81
N ALA A 161 -13.90 -0.37 -5.01
CA ALA A 161 -14.46 -1.69 -5.29
C ALA A 161 -13.74 -2.79 -4.50
N ILE A 162 -12.41 -2.72 -4.38
CA ILE A 162 -11.62 -3.63 -3.54
C ILE A 162 -12.04 -3.48 -2.07
N TRP A 163 -12.21 -2.24 -1.59
CA TRP A 163 -12.63 -1.99 -0.20
C TRP A 163 -13.93 -2.73 0.16
N LYS A 164 -14.93 -2.68 -0.73
CA LYS A 164 -16.20 -3.40 -0.54
C LYS A 164 -16.05 -4.92 -0.37
N ILE A 165 -14.97 -5.49 -0.91
CA ILE A 165 -14.69 -6.93 -0.86
C ILE A 165 -13.90 -7.26 0.41
N VAL A 166 -12.91 -6.43 0.76
CA VAL A 166 -11.96 -6.73 1.85
C VAL A 166 -12.44 -6.30 3.23
N ASP A 167 -13.30 -5.28 3.35
CA ASP A 167 -13.83 -4.83 4.64
C ASP A 167 -15.34 -5.10 4.74
N PRO A 168 -15.77 -6.07 5.57
CA PRO A 168 -17.19 -6.36 5.76
C PRO A 168 -17.97 -5.21 6.42
N ARG A 169 -17.29 -4.21 6.99
CA ARG A 169 -17.89 -3.01 7.58
C ARG A 169 -17.85 -1.80 6.65
N PHE A 170 -17.64 -2.01 5.35
CA PHE A 170 -17.65 -0.92 4.37
C PHE A 170 -18.92 -0.05 4.55
N PRO A 171 -18.78 1.26 4.86
CA PRO A 171 -19.91 2.07 5.31
C PRO A 171 -20.89 2.48 4.19
N GLY A 172 -20.71 2.02 2.95
CA GLY A 172 -21.63 2.23 1.85
C GLY A 172 -21.56 3.63 1.22
N ASN A 173 -21.42 4.66 2.05
CA ASN A 173 -21.44 6.08 1.71
C ASN A 173 -20.05 6.74 1.64
N THR A 174 -18.97 6.00 1.94
CA THR A 174 -17.59 6.50 1.91
C THR A 174 -16.82 5.90 0.74
N SER A 175 -15.83 6.64 0.24
CA SER A 175 -14.90 6.17 -0.81
C SER A 175 -13.47 6.06 -0.27
N ALA A 176 -12.65 5.22 -0.90
CA ALA A 176 -11.23 5.10 -0.53
C ALA A 176 -10.51 6.46 -0.64
N GLU A 177 -10.89 7.27 -1.65
CA GLU A 177 -10.36 8.62 -1.84
C GLU A 177 -10.69 9.53 -0.66
N SER A 178 -11.96 9.58 -0.25
CA SER A 178 -12.38 10.40 0.89
C SER A 178 -11.67 10.00 2.19
N THR A 179 -11.43 8.71 2.40
CA THR A 179 -10.66 8.23 3.56
C THR A 179 -9.22 8.74 3.53
N MET A 180 -8.55 8.68 2.36
CA MET A 180 -7.20 9.24 2.20
C MET A 180 -7.17 10.74 2.46
N ARG A 181 -8.11 11.50 1.87
CA ARG A 181 -8.21 12.96 2.09
C ARG A 181 -8.38 13.29 3.56
N SER A 182 -9.22 12.53 4.27
CA SER A 182 -9.48 12.75 5.70
C SER A 182 -8.21 12.61 6.54
N PHE A 183 -7.43 11.53 6.42
CA PHE A 183 -6.23 11.40 7.25
C PHE A 183 -5.08 12.30 6.79
N ALA A 184 -4.98 12.64 5.49
CA ALA A 184 -4.03 13.63 5.00
C ALA A 184 -4.34 15.04 5.56
N SER A 185 -5.62 15.43 5.59
CA SER A 185 -6.10 16.68 6.18
C SER A 185 -5.85 16.72 7.69
N LEU A 186 -6.08 15.62 8.39
CA LEU A 186 -5.80 15.49 9.81
C LEU A 186 -4.31 15.69 10.09
N ARG A 187 -3.43 15.04 9.33
CA ARG A 187 -1.97 15.26 9.42
C ARG A 187 -1.60 16.72 9.21
N HIS A 188 -2.13 17.37 8.16
CA HIS A 188 -1.84 18.78 7.88
C HIS A 188 -2.23 19.68 9.06
N THR A 189 -3.44 19.47 9.59
CA THR A 189 -3.95 20.20 10.75
C THR A 189 -3.06 20.00 11.97
N MET A 190 -2.69 18.75 12.28
CA MET A 190 -1.86 18.43 13.46
C MET A 190 -0.42 18.93 13.35
N ALA A 191 0.12 19.02 12.13
CA ALA A 191 1.49 19.48 11.88
C ALA A 191 1.64 21.01 11.93
N HIS A 192 0.61 21.76 11.52
CA HIS A 192 0.72 23.22 11.37
C HIS A 192 -0.06 24.02 12.41
N ASN A 193 -1.03 23.42 13.09
CA ASN A 193 -1.83 24.10 14.10
C ASN A 193 -1.60 23.47 15.48
N ALA A 194 -0.71 24.07 16.27
CA ALA A 194 -0.36 23.61 17.62
C ALA A 194 -1.53 23.65 18.61
N ASP A 195 -2.60 24.39 18.31
CA ASP A 195 -3.80 24.52 19.14
C ASP A 195 -4.98 23.66 18.64
N ALA A 196 -4.81 22.92 17.54
CA ALA A 196 -5.87 22.09 16.98
C ALA A 196 -6.35 21.04 18.00
N PRO A 197 -7.66 20.84 18.19
CA PRO A 197 -8.16 19.85 19.15
C PRO A 197 -7.72 18.44 18.73
N VAL A 198 -7.14 17.71 19.69
CA VAL A 198 -6.75 16.31 19.49
C VAL A 198 -7.89 15.41 19.92
N ASP A 199 -8.57 14.78 18.96
CA ASP A 199 -9.59 13.77 19.23
C ASP A 199 -8.97 12.36 19.17
N PRO A 200 -8.85 11.65 20.31
CA PRO A 200 -8.26 10.31 20.35
C PRO A 200 -8.94 9.31 19.42
N ILE A 201 -10.25 9.45 19.18
CA ILE A 201 -11.00 8.55 18.31
C ILE A 201 -10.53 8.74 16.86
N SER A 202 -10.47 9.99 16.40
CA SER A 202 -9.93 10.33 15.08
C SER A 202 -8.48 9.86 14.91
N ILE A 203 -7.65 9.95 15.96
CA ILE A 203 -6.26 9.48 15.93
C ILE A 203 -6.19 7.94 15.83
N SER A 204 -6.98 7.21 16.62
CA SER A 204 -7.04 5.74 16.53
C SER A 204 -7.50 5.25 15.15
N ALA A 205 -8.30 6.05 14.43
CA ALA A 205 -8.74 5.72 13.09
C ALA A 205 -7.63 5.92 12.03
N VAL A 206 -6.54 6.64 12.34
CA VAL A 206 -5.45 6.90 11.38
C VAL A 206 -4.76 5.62 10.96
N THR A 207 -4.30 4.81 11.92
CA THR A 207 -3.56 3.58 11.63
C THR A 207 -4.41 2.59 10.84
N ARG A 208 -5.68 2.44 11.21
CA ARG A 208 -6.67 1.65 10.45
C ARG A 208 -6.84 2.19 9.03
N SER A 209 -6.99 3.50 8.86
CA SER A 209 -7.17 4.12 7.54
C SER A 209 -5.93 3.93 6.66
N VAL A 210 -4.74 4.11 7.22
CA VAL A 210 -3.47 3.87 6.52
C VAL A 210 -3.34 2.41 6.11
N ARG A 211 -3.60 1.47 7.03
CA ARG A 211 -3.56 0.02 6.76
C ARG A 211 -4.49 -0.35 5.61
N LEU A 212 -5.72 0.16 5.67
CA LEU A 212 -6.71 -0.05 4.63
C LEU A 212 -6.23 0.51 3.28
N ILE A 213 -5.89 1.80 3.19
CA ILE A 213 -5.50 2.41 1.91
C ILE A 213 -4.24 1.74 1.33
N ALA A 214 -3.25 1.39 2.16
CA ALA A 214 -2.08 0.64 1.74
C ALA A 214 -2.44 -0.71 1.11
N LEU A 215 -3.32 -1.47 1.76
CA LEU A 215 -3.83 -2.73 1.22
C LEU A 215 -4.52 -2.51 -0.13
N LEU A 216 -5.41 -1.53 -0.24
CA LEU A 216 -6.16 -1.28 -1.48
C LEU A 216 -5.24 -0.96 -2.65
N VAL A 217 -4.27 -0.05 -2.43
CA VAL A 217 -3.28 0.33 -3.43
C VAL A 217 -2.43 -0.87 -3.82
N ASP A 218 -1.96 -1.63 -2.84
CA ASP A 218 -1.10 -2.79 -3.08
C ASP A 218 -1.78 -3.88 -3.89
N VAL A 219 -3.00 -4.25 -3.51
CA VAL A 219 -3.79 -5.26 -4.23
C VAL A 219 -4.05 -4.81 -5.67
N CYS A 220 -4.45 -3.55 -5.86
CA CYS A 220 -4.76 -3.04 -7.20
C CYS A 220 -3.51 -3.01 -8.09
N VAL A 221 -2.42 -2.42 -7.60
CA VAL A 221 -1.17 -2.32 -8.35
C VAL A 221 -0.59 -3.71 -8.62
N SER A 222 -0.58 -4.59 -7.62
CA SER A 222 -0.04 -5.94 -7.79
C SER A 222 -0.84 -6.75 -8.82
N GLU A 223 -2.17 -6.70 -8.83
CA GLU A 223 -2.97 -7.42 -9.82
C GLU A 223 -2.79 -6.85 -11.24
N THR A 224 -2.71 -5.53 -11.38
CA THR A 224 -2.45 -4.89 -12.69
C THR A 224 -1.07 -5.26 -13.22
N ILE A 225 -0.03 -5.19 -12.39
CA ILE A 225 1.33 -5.64 -12.74
C ILE A 225 1.31 -7.12 -13.12
N ALA A 226 0.63 -7.97 -12.35
CA ALA A 226 0.57 -9.40 -12.64
C ALA A 226 -0.11 -9.68 -14.00
N CYS A 227 -1.16 -8.92 -14.37
CA CYS A 227 -1.75 -8.99 -15.71
C CYS A 227 -0.75 -8.60 -16.80
N VAL A 228 -0.04 -7.47 -16.64
CA VAL A 228 0.99 -7.01 -17.58
C VAL A 228 2.11 -8.04 -17.75
N CYS A 229 2.59 -8.60 -16.64
CA CYS A 229 3.62 -9.65 -16.60
C CYS A 229 3.19 -10.91 -17.35
N ARG A 230 1.92 -11.31 -17.23
CA ARG A 230 1.35 -12.45 -17.99
C ARG A 230 1.02 -12.11 -19.44
N GLY A 231 1.10 -10.84 -19.84
CA GLY A 231 0.66 -10.38 -21.16
C GLY A 231 -0.85 -10.45 -21.35
N GLU A 232 -1.61 -10.39 -20.25
CA GLU A 232 -3.06 -10.42 -20.24
C GLU A 232 -3.64 -9.00 -20.33
N PRO A 233 -4.84 -8.83 -20.94
CA PRO A 233 -5.54 -7.57 -20.88
C PRO A 233 -5.95 -7.26 -19.44
N ILE A 234 -5.77 -6.00 -19.06
CA ILE A 234 -6.16 -5.48 -17.75
C ILE A 234 -7.68 -5.27 -17.76
N PRO A 235 -8.42 -5.84 -16.79
CA PRO A 235 -9.86 -5.64 -16.74
C PRO A 235 -10.20 -4.16 -16.50
N SER A 236 -11.17 -3.62 -17.24
CA SER A 236 -11.65 -2.23 -17.05
C SER A 236 -12.26 -1.94 -15.66
N LYS A 237 -12.51 -2.99 -14.88
CA LYS A 237 -12.97 -2.94 -13.49
C LYS A 237 -12.14 -3.90 -12.62
N VAL A 238 -10.82 -3.78 -12.65
CA VAL A 238 -9.90 -4.69 -11.92
C VAL A 238 -10.26 -4.81 -10.44
N GLY A 239 -10.76 -3.75 -9.81
CA GLY A 239 -11.14 -3.81 -8.40
C GLY A 239 -12.32 -4.75 -8.12
N SER A 240 -13.16 -5.02 -9.12
CA SER A 240 -14.31 -5.95 -9.01
C SER A 240 -13.94 -7.40 -9.34
N THR A 241 -12.74 -7.67 -9.86
CA THR A 241 -12.28 -9.03 -10.15
C THR A 241 -11.52 -9.66 -8.99
N ILE A 242 -11.21 -8.87 -7.95
CA ILE A 242 -10.49 -9.36 -6.77
C ILE A 242 -11.37 -10.31 -5.96
N THR A 243 -10.76 -11.38 -5.47
CA THR A 243 -11.39 -12.32 -4.53
C THR A 243 -10.49 -12.50 -3.32
N VAL A 244 -11.10 -12.75 -2.15
CA VAL A 244 -10.38 -12.80 -0.88
C VAL A 244 -10.40 -14.21 -0.32
N ARG A 245 -9.21 -14.76 -0.12
CA ARG A 245 -8.96 -15.87 0.79
C ARG A 245 -8.77 -15.30 2.19
N ALA A 246 -9.78 -15.47 3.03
CA ALA A 246 -9.81 -14.86 4.35
C ALA A 246 -9.19 -15.79 5.40
N ILE A 247 -8.25 -15.23 6.18
CA ILE A 247 -7.69 -15.87 7.37
C ILE A 247 -8.27 -15.14 8.56
N ARG A 248 -9.05 -15.81 9.42
CA ARG A 248 -9.72 -15.15 10.55
C ARG A 248 -9.20 -15.72 11.85
N ARG A 249 -8.87 -14.87 12.83
CA ARG A 249 -8.46 -15.35 14.14
C ARG A 249 -9.60 -16.09 14.85
N ASP A 250 -9.32 -17.29 15.33
CA ASP A 250 -10.20 -18.13 16.16
C ASP A 250 -9.42 -18.61 17.39
N GLY A 251 -9.44 -17.79 18.45
CA GLY A 251 -8.63 -17.97 19.64
C GLY A 251 -7.13 -17.90 19.33
N LYS A 252 -6.44 -19.05 19.47
CA LYS A 252 -5.01 -19.19 19.14
C LYS A 252 -4.77 -19.64 17.69
N ASN A 253 -5.81 -20.03 16.96
CA ASN A 253 -5.69 -20.55 15.61
C ASN A 253 -6.06 -19.50 14.58
N TRP A 254 -5.60 -19.72 13.35
CA TRP A 254 -5.89 -18.90 12.18
C TRP A 254 -6.52 -19.77 11.09
N PRO A 255 -7.84 -20.06 11.14
CA PRO A 255 -8.55 -20.72 10.05
C PRO A 255 -8.50 -19.94 8.74
N GLU A 256 -8.20 -20.65 7.65
CA GLU A 256 -8.21 -20.15 6.27
C GLU A 256 -9.53 -20.55 5.59
N THR A 257 -10.20 -19.59 4.95
CA THR A 257 -11.41 -19.77 4.15
C THR A 257 -11.17 -19.33 2.71
N ALA A 258 -11.55 -20.19 1.75
CA ALA A 258 -11.45 -19.85 0.33
C ALA A 258 -12.55 -18.85 -0.08
N PRO A 259 -12.36 -18.12 -1.19
CA PRO A 259 -13.40 -17.22 -1.70
C PRO A 259 -14.76 -17.90 -1.85
N GLY A 260 -15.82 -17.30 -1.29
CA GLY A 260 -17.19 -17.82 -1.36
C GLY A 260 -17.48 -19.06 -0.50
N VAL A 261 -16.51 -19.55 0.27
CA VAL A 261 -16.66 -20.75 1.11
C VAL A 261 -16.69 -20.36 2.59
N GLN A 262 -17.72 -20.79 3.31
CA GLN A 262 -17.88 -20.50 4.75
C GLN A 262 -17.07 -21.44 5.65
N ARG A 263 -16.81 -22.67 5.18
CA ARG A 263 -16.06 -23.67 5.95
C ARG A 263 -14.56 -23.44 5.82
N ALA A 264 -13.87 -23.41 6.96
CA ALA A 264 -12.40 -23.35 6.97
C ALA A 264 -11.82 -24.58 6.26
N ARG A 265 -10.91 -24.33 5.31
CA ARG A 265 -10.17 -25.35 4.58
C ARG A 265 -9.06 -25.94 5.44
N ARG A 266 -8.37 -25.08 6.19
CA ARG A 266 -7.25 -25.43 7.06
C ARG A 266 -7.24 -24.51 8.29
N ARG A 267 -6.60 -24.96 9.37
CA ARG A 267 -6.37 -24.20 10.59
C ARG A 267 -4.87 -24.18 10.85
N HIS A 268 -4.33 -23.01 11.13
CA HIS A 268 -2.90 -22.79 11.39
C HIS A 268 -2.70 -22.32 12.84
N ALA A 269 -1.54 -22.62 13.42
CA ALA A 269 -1.21 -22.24 14.80
C ALA A 269 -0.71 -20.78 14.91
N ASP A 270 -0.19 -20.24 13.81
CA ASP A 270 0.37 -18.89 13.72
C ASP A 270 -0.06 -18.21 12.41
N LEU A 271 -0.01 -16.87 12.43
CA LEU A 271 -0.48 -16.02 11.33
C LEU A 271 0.44 -16.10 10.10
N GLU A 272 1.75 -16.15 10.32
CA GLU A 272 2.76 -16.13 9.25
C GLU A 272 2.65 -17.37 8.36
N THR A 273 2.52 -18.55 8.97
CA THR A 273 2.28 -19.81 8.25
C THR A 273 0.96 -19.77 7.50
N ALA A 274 -0.10 -19.23 8.13
CA ALA A 274 -1.41 -19.10 7.47
C ALA A 274 -1.33 -18.22 6.22
N LEU A 275 -0.68 -17.05 6.31
CA LEU A 275 -0.51 -16.13 5.18
C LEU A 275 0.35 -16.72 4.08
N THR A 276 1.45 -17.38 4.43
CA THR A 276 2.36 -18.00 3.46
C THR A 276 1.66 -19.09 2.67
N GLU A 277 0.95 -20.00 3.34
CA GLU A 277 0.21 -21.06 2.66
C GLU A 277 -0.97 -20.51 1.85
N ALA A 278 -1.71 -19.55 2.40
CA ALA A 278 -2.82 -18.89 1.71
C ALA A 278 -2.34 -18.18 0.43
N LEU A 279 -1.20 -17.49 0.49
CA LEU A 279 -0.60 -16.82 -0.67
C LEU A 279 -0.21 -17.82 -1.76
N LEU A 280 0.38 -18.97 -1.39
CA LEU A 280 0.72 -20.03 -2.35
C LEU A 280 -0.52 -20.59 -3.06
N GLN A 281 -1.67 -20.64 -2.38
CA GLN A 281 -2.93 -21.03 -3.01
C GLN A 281 -3.52 -19.90 -3.85
N ALA A 282 -3.49 -18.67 -3.33
CA ALA A 282 -3.99 -17.48 -4.02
C ALA A 282 -3.30 -17.28 -5.37
N ARG A 283 -1.99 -17.49 -5.45
CA ARG A 283 -1.22 -17.43 -6.71
C ARG A 283 -1.68 -18.42 -7.80
N LYS A 284 -2.46 -19.46 -7.46
CA LYS A 284 -3.03 -20.40 -8.42
C LYS A 284 -4.31 -19.89 -9.06
N HIS A 285 -4.94 -18.88 -8.47
CA HIS A 285 -6.21 -18.31 -8.91
C HIS A 285 -6.02 -16.83 -9.26
N ARG A 286 -6.50 -16.42 -10.44
CA ARG A 286 -6.38 -15.03 -10.88
C ARG A 286 -7.16 -14.08 -9.96
N GLY A 287 -6.54 -12.96 -9.57
CA GLY A 287 -7.19 -11.94 -8.75
C GLY A 287 -7.47 -12.37 -7.32
N GLU A 288 -6.95 -13.51 -6.86
CA GLU A 288 -7.12 -13.96 -5.48
C GLU A 288 -6.01 -13.37 -4.60
N ILE A 289 -6.38 -12.84 -3.43
CA ILE A 289 -5.45 -12.32 -2.42
C ILE A 289 -5.70 -12.97 -1.06
N ALA A 290 -4.68 -13.00 -0.20
CA ALA A 290 -4.82 -13.44 1.18
C ALA A 290 -4.97 -12.21 2.11
N VAL A 291 -6.01 -12.20 2.94
CA VAL A 291 -6.23 -11.13 3.93
C VAL A 291 -6.50 -11.75 5.29
N ALA A 292 -5.77 -11.28 6.30
CA ALA A 292 -5.92 -11.73 7.67
C ALA A 292 -6.73 -10.72 8.51
N TYR A 293 -7.60 -11.27 9.35
CA TYR A 293 -8.52 -10.53 10.19
C TYR A 293 -8.43 -10.96 11.65
N ASP A 294 -8.45 -9.99 12.56
CA ASP A 294 -8.77 -10.19 13.96
C ASP A 294 -10.12 -9.54 14.27
N GLY A 295 -11.15 -10.36 14.50
CA GLY A 295 -12.54 -9.92 14.45
C GLY A 295 -12.90 -9.35 13.06
N TYR A 296 -13.15 -8.04 13.01
CA TYR A 296 -13.41 -7.29 11.78
C TYR A 296 -12.24 -6.39 11.35
N GLU A 297 -11.17 -6.32 12.13
CA GLU A 297 -10.00 -5.51 11.80
C GLU A 297 -9.08 -6.29 10.86
N ILE A 298 -8.61 -5.63 9.81
CA ILE A 298 -7.56 -6.16 8.93
C ILE A 298 -6.26 -6.04 9.71
N VAL A 299 -5.55 -7.16 9.88
CA VAL A 299 -4.28 -7.19 10.61
C VAL A 299 -3.08 -7.39 9.69
N ASP A 300 -3.27 -8.08 8.56
CA ASP A 300 -2.21 -8.31 7.57
C ASP A 300 -2.80 -8.72 6.21
N TRP A 301 -2.02 -8.64 5.13
CA TRP A 301 -2.41 -9.11 3.79
C TRP A 301 -1.21 -9.53 2.95
N ARG A 302 -1.45 -10.35 1.94
CA ARG A 302 -0.46 -10.69 0.91
C ARG A 302 -1.09 -10.59 -0.47
N ALA A 303 -0.49 -9.78 -1.34
CA ALA A 303 -0.83 -9.68 -2.75
C ALA A 303 0.06 -10.61 -3.60
N ALA A 304 -0.29 -10.81 -4.88
CA ALA A 304 0.38 -11.78 -5.75
C ALA A 304 1.87 -11.46 -6.03
N VAL A 305 2.19 -10.15 -6.11
CA VAL A 305 3.51 -9.59 -6.46
C VAL A 305 4.39 -9.41 -5.25
#